data_AF-A0A2D9C8Q7-F1
#
_entry.id   AF-A0A2D9C8Q7-F1
#
_cell.length_a   1.000
_cell.length_b   1.000
_cell.length_c   1.000
_cell.angle_alpha   90.00
_cell.angle_beta   90.00
_cell.angle_gamma   90.00
#
_symmetry.space_group_name_H-M   'P 1'
#
loop_
_entity.id
_entity.type
_entity.pdbx_description
1 polymer ?
#
loop_
_entity_poly.entity_id
_entity_poly.type
_entity_poly.pdbx_seq_one_letter_code
_entity_poly.pdbx_strand_id
1 'polypeptide(L)'
;MALKKPQKSLKKWTKQKWTTKSGKPSAETGERYLPKKAIKALSDKEYAATTRKKRADTKKGKQHSAQPKKVAGKTRTYRKR
;
A
#
# COMPACT_ATOMS: atom_id res chain seq x y z
N MET A 1 17.74 -23.85 -14.71
CA MET A 1 18.33 -23.26 -13.47
C MET A 1 17.23 -22.86 -12.49
N ALA A 2 17.43 -23.10 -11.19
CA ALA A 2 16.50 -22.62 -10.16
C ALA A 2 16.63 -21.10 -9.95
N LEU A 3 15.52 -20.40 -9.70
CA LEU A 3 15.52 -18.96 -9.45
C LEU A 3 16.28 -18.60 -8.16
N LYS A 4 17.15 -17.59 -8.24
CA LYS A 4 17.83 -17.00 -7.08
C LYS A 4 16.81 -16.30 -6.17
N LYS A 5 17.13 -16.14 -4.88
CA LYS A 5 16.28 -15.48 -3.88
C LYS A 5 15.70 -14.12 -4.34
N PRO A 6 16.49 -13.18 -4.92
CA PRO A 6 15.93 -11.92 -5.43
C PRO A 6 14.93 -12.14 -6.58
N GLN A 7 15.18 -13.08 -7.49
CA GLN A 7 14.28 -13.38 -8.59
C GLN A 7 12.95 -14.00 -8.09
N LYS A 8 13.00 -14.83 -7.05
CA LYS A 8 11.79 -15.35 -6.37
C LYS A 8 10.98 -14.21 -5.76
N SER A 9 11.64 -13.23 -5.13
CA SER A 9 10.97 -12.07 -4.53
C SER A 9 10.33 -11.15 -5.58
N LEU A 10 11.03 -10.88 -6.67
CA LEU A 10 10.52 -10.09 -7.79
C LEU A 10 9.32 -10.78 -8.43
N LYS A 11 9.41 -12.09 -8.70
CA LYS A 11 8.29 -12.88 -9.24
C LYS A 11 7.05 -12.84 -8.33
N LYS A 12 7.23 -12.87 -7.00
CA LYS A 12 6.13 -12.70 -6.05
C LYS A 12 5.53 -11.30 -6.11
N TRP A 13 6.37 -10.27 -6.15
CA TRP A 13 5.95 -8.86 -6.22
C TRP A 13 5.18 -8.56 -7.51
N THR A 14 5.69 -8.98 -8.67
CA THR A 14 5.06 -8.77 -9.99
C THR A 14 3.69 -9.46 -10.10
N LYS A 15 3.48 -10.58 -9.39
CA LYS A 15 2.17 -11.26 -9.34
C LYS A 15 1.12 -10.53 -8.50
N GLN A 16 1.52 -9.55 -7.69
CA GLN A 16 0.57 -8.80 -6.87
C GLN A 16 -0.21 -7.80 -7.73
N LYS A 17 -1.51 -7.72 -7.51
CA LYS A 17 -2.33 -6.64 -8.07
C LYS A 17 -2.21 -5.42 -7.15
N TRP A 18 -1.66 -4.32 -7.64
CA TRP A 18 -1.52 -3.07 -6.91
C TRP A 18 -2.59 -2.08 -7.37
N THR A 19 -3.31 -1.47 -6.41
CA THR A 19 -4.45 -0.60 -6.72
C THR A 19 -4.82 0.29 -5.51
N THR A 20 -5.85 1.10 -5.65
CA THR A 20 -6.56 1.81 -4.57
C THR A 20 -7.87 1.08 -4.26
N LYS A 21 -8.55 1.43 -3.17
CA LYS A 21 -9.83 0.80 -2.81
C LYS A 21 -10.93 1.15 -3.82
N SER A 22 -10.95 2.38 -4.33
CA SER A 22 -11.91 2.81 -5.35
C SER A 22 -11.51 2.43 -6.78
N GLY A 23 -10.27 2.01 -7.03
CA GLY A 23 -9.74 1.77 -8.36
C GLY A 23 -9.32 3.05 -9.11
N LYS A 24 -9.64 4.23 -8.57
CA LYS A 24 -9.24 5.53 -9.13
C LYS A 24 -7.75 5.83 -8.87
N PRO A 25 -7.12 6.69 -9.68
CA PRO A 25 -5.74 7.11 -9.46
C PRO A 25 -5.52 7.66 -8.04
N SER A 26 -4.44 7.20 -7.41
CA SER A 26 -4.07 7.61 -6.04
C SER A 26 -3.62 9.07 -5.97
N ALA A 27 -3.14 9.63 -7.10
CA ALA A 27 -2.76 11.02 -7.23
C ALA A 27 -3.97 11.96 -7.11
N GLU A 28 -5.09 11.60 -7.74
CA GLU A 28 -6.33 12.39 -7.72
C GLU A 28 -7.07 12.27 -6.38
N THR A 29 -7.25 11.04 -5.91
CA THR A 29 -8.11 10.76 -4.75
C THR A 29 -7.38 10.92 -3.41
N GLY A 30 -6.05 10.97 -3.43
CA GLY A 30 -5.23 10.87 -2.22
C GLY A 30 -5.35 9.51 -1.51
N GLU A 31 -5.92 8.49 -2.16
CA GLU A 31 -6.02 7.13 -1.62
C GLU A 31 -4.67 6.42 -1.55
N ARG A 32 -4.58 5.43 -0.66
CA ARG A 32 -3.34 4.68 -0.49
C ARG A 32 -3.19 3.63 -1.60
N TYR A 33 -2.07 3.70 -2.33
CA TYR A 33 -1.71 2.68 -3.30
C TYR A 33 -1.06 1.48 -2.59
N LEU A 34 -1.73 0.32 -2.61
CA LEU A 34 -1.34 -0.86 -1.85
C LEU A 34 -1.64 -2.15 -2.65
N PRO A 35 -1.04 -3.30 -2.28
CA PRO A 35 -1.47 -4.58 -2.83
C PRO A 35 -2.95 -4.83 -2.52
N LYS A 36 -3.72 -5.34 -3.49
CA LYS A 36 -5.15 -5.64 -3.36
C LYS A 36 -5.45 -6.54 -2.17
N LYS A 37 -4.55 -7.52 -1.90
CA LYS A 37 -4.64 -8.39 -0.71
C LYS A 37 -4.48 -7.62 0.60
N ALA A 38 -3.60 -6.61 0.63
CA ALA A 38 -3.42 -5.76 1.80
C ALA A 38 -4.65 -4.87 2.02
N ILE A 39 -5.24 -4.31 0.95
CA ILE A 39 -6.48 -3.51 1.03
C ILE A 39 -7.61 -4.34 1.62
N LYS A 40 -7.80 -5.58 1.15
CA LYS A 40 -8.82 -6.51 1.68
C LYS A 40 -8.61 -6.89 3.15
N ALA A 41 -7.38 -6.87 3.64
CA ALA A 41 -7.05 -7.19 5.02
C ALA A 41 -7.18 -6.01 5.99
N LEU A 42 -7.40 -4.79 5.47
CA LEU A 42 -7.68 -3.62 6.28
C LEU A 42 -9.18 -3.49 6.51
N SER A 43 -9.55 -3.13 7.73
CA SER A 43 -10.90 -2.62 7.98
C SER A 43 -11.12 -1.28 7.28
N ASP A 44 -12.38 -0.92 7.07
CA ASP A 44 -12.73 0.35 6.46
C ASP A 44 -12.23 1.55 7.27
N LYS A 45 -12.27 1.45 8.60
CA LYS A 45 -11.71 2.46 9.51
C LYS A 45 -10.20 2.61 9.33
N GLU A 46 -9.46 1.51 9.17
CA GLU A 46 -8.02 1.54 8.96
C GLU A 46 -7.64 2.11 7.60
N TYR A 47 -8.35 1.73 6.54
CA TYR A 47 -8.14 2.28 5.22
C TYR A 47 -8.48 3.77 5.16
N ALA A 48 -9.56 4.20 5.81
CA ALA A 48 -9.93 5.60 5.92
C ALA A 48 -8.88 6.40 6.69
N ALA A 49 -8.39 5.89 7.83
CA ALA A 49 -7.35 6.55 8.62
C ALA A 49 -6.04 6.70 7.84
N THR A 50 -5.63 5.66 7.11
CA THR A 50 -4.41 5.69 6.31
C THR A 50 -4.52 6.69 5.15
N THR A 51 -5.69 6.73 4.50
CA THR A 51 -5.98 7.68 3.41
C THR A 51 -6.05 9.12 3.91
N ARG A 52 -6.71 9.37 5.05
CA ARG A 52 -6.76 10.69 5.70
C ARG A 52 -5.36 11.21 6.01
N LYS A 53 -4.48 10.34 6.54
CA LYS A 53 -3.08 10.69 6.81
C LYS A 53 -2.33 11.07 5.52
N LYS A 54 -2.53 10.31 4.44
CA LYS A 54 -1.94 10.62 3.13
C LYS A 54 -2.38 12.00 2.63
N ARG A 55 -3.70 12.26 2.60
CA ARG A 55 -4.25 13.56 2.18
C ARG A 55 -3.71 14.72 3.01
N ALA A 56 -3.62 14.54 4.33
CA ALA A 56 -3.10 15.57 5.23
C ALA A 56 -1.62 15.87 4.96
N ASP A 57 -0.79 14.85 4.71
CA ASP A 57 0.63 15.04 4.39
C ASP A 57 0.82 15.66 3.00
N THR A 58 0.04 15.23 2.01
CA THR A 58 0.05 15.80 0.66
C THR A 58 -0.36 17.28 0.69
N LYS A 59 -1.40 17.65 1.46
CA LYS A 59 -1.80 19.05 1.65
C LYS A 59 -0.68 19.89 2.29
N LYS A 60 0.17 19.27 3.11
CA LYS A 60 1.35 19.90 3.73
C LYS A 60 2.58 19.93 2.80
N GLY A 61 2.45 19.56 1.53
CA GLY A 61 3.56 19.53 0.56
C GLY A 61 4.59 18.43 0.81
N LYS A 62 4.28 17.42 1.63
CA LYS A 62 5.24 16.35 1.92
C LYS A 62 5.34 15.39 0.74
N GLN A 63 6.56 15.17 0.26
CA GLN A 63 6.87 14.16 -0.76
C GLN A 63 6.52 12.73 -0.30
N HIS A 64 6.64 12.46 1.00
CA HIS A 64 6.38 11.14 1.59
C HIS A 64 5.41 11.21 2.76
N SER A 65 4.43 10.30 2.77
CA SER A 65 3.46 10.12 3.87
C SER A 65 3.65 8.78 4.56
N ALA A 66 4.10 8.81 5.81
CA ALA A 66 4.19 7.62 6.65
C ALA A 66 2.81 7.05 6.97
N GLN A 67 2.71 5.71 7.01
CA GLN A 67 1.48 5.05 7.45
C GLN A 67 1.33 5.07 8.97
N PRO A 68 0.10 5.18 9.50
CA PRO A 68 -0.16 4.91 10.90
C PRO A 68 0.44 3.57 11.30
N LYS A 69 1.17 3.51 12.42
CA LYS A 69 2.01 2.37 12.81
C LYS A 69 1.27 1.03 12.75
N LYS A 70 0.02 0.98 13.23
CA LYS A 70 -0.85 -0.21 13.18
C LYS A 70 -1.11 -0.70 11.75
N VAL A 71 -1.47 0.21 10.84
CA VAL A 71 -1.72 -0.10 9.41
C VAL A 71 -0.42 -0.47 8.70
N ALA A 72 0.69 0.21 9.04
CA ALA A 72 2.01 -0.12 8.51
C ALA A 72 2.39 -1.57 8.86
N GLY A 73 2.18 -1.98 10.11
CA GLY A 73 2.41 -3.36 10.57
C GLY A 73 1.64 -4.40 9.76
N LYS A 74 0.32 -4.20 9.59
CA LYS A 74 -0.54 -5.09 8.80
C LYS A 74 -0.12 -5.15 7.33
N THR A 75 0.06 -3.99 6.70
CA THR A 75 0.36 -3.93 5.26
C THR A 75 1.81 -4.34 4.92
N ARG A 76 2.72 -4.36 5.90
CA ARG A 76 4.12 -4.81 5.72
C ARG A 76 4.19 -6.27 5.31
N THR A 77 3.38 -7.14 5.91
CA THR A 77 3.41 -8.59 5.63
C THR A 77 3.09 -8.91 4.17
N TYR A 78 2.24 -8.11 3.54
CA TYR A 78 1.86 -8.25 2.13
C TYR A 78 2.90 -7.69 1.15
N ARG A 79 3.84 -6.87 1.63
CA ARG A 79 4.87 -6.22 0.80
C ARG A 79 6.27 -6.83 0.99
N LYS A 80 6.39 -7.91 1.77
CA LYS A 80 7.67 -8.60 1.97
C LYS A 80 8.16 -9.22 0.65
N ARG A 81 9.46 -9.10 0.44
CA ARG A 81 10.24 -9.64 -0.69
C ARG A 81 10.56 -11.12 -0.43
#